data_AF-A0A962W6P4-F1
#
_entry.id   AF-A0A962W6P4-F1
#
_cell.length_a   1.000
_cell.length_b   1.000
_cell.length_c   1.000
_cell.angle_alpha   90.00
_cell.angle_beta   90.00
_cell.angle_gamma   90.00
#
_symmetry.space_group_name_H-M   'P 1'
#
loop_
_entity.id
_entity.type
_entity.pdbx_description
1 polymer ?
#
loop_
_entity_poly.entity_id
_entity_poly.type
_entity_poly.pdbx_seq_one_letter_code
_entity_poly.pdbx_strand_id
1 'polypeptide(L)'
;MVLTLLSACTTPAPVEIVEVHTEVPAKAAKPPPVLKWLRWQETVSTMNASQLVTVLEGMAPPGNANQWFYYGLLNQQSDTYDSWVIARDIFRKLHLDEGLTNRQRQLAGLLEMYNQSRINSIHGQEELKKRNDELQQQLVQLQEQNLLLEQKIQAITDLESTISTRSEE
;
A
#
# COMPACT_ATOMS: atom_id res chain seq x y z
N MET A 1 15.21 -16.11 61.92
CA MET A 1 16.34 -17.02 62.21
C MET A 1 16.06 -18.31 61.43
N VAL A 2 16.35 -18.32 60.13
CA VAL A 2 17.55 -18.87 59.45
C VAL A 2 17.92 -20.30 59.86
N LEU A 3 18.14 -21.09 58.80
CA LEU A 3 18.85 -22.36 58.62
C LEU A 3 18.04 -23.66 58.81
N THR A 4 17.64 -24.39 57.76
CA THR A 4 18.35 -25.12 56.66
C THR A 4 18.93 -26.49 57.02
N LEU A 5 18.47 -27.49 56.23
CA LEU A 5 19.16 -28.62 55.58
C LEU A 5 19.63 -29.77 56.52
N LEU A 6 19.55 -31.05 56.18
CA LEU A 6 19.97 -31.75 54.95
C LEU A 6 19.32 -33.16 54.85
N SER A 7 19.03 -33.62 53.64
CA SER A 7 19.07 -35.04 53.19
C SER A 7 18.76 -35.05 51.69
N ALA A 8 19.39 -35.83 50.81
CA ALA A 8 20.49 -36.77 50.91
C ALA A 8 21.05 -36.96 49.49
N CYS A 9 22.35 -37.24 49.36
CA CYS A 9 22.93 -37.76 48.12
C CYS A 9 22.47 -39.20 47.91
N THR A 10 21.89 -39.52 46.75
CA THR A 10 22.01 -40.84 46.13
C THR A 10 22.09 -40.70 44.61
N THR A 11 23.04 -41.41 44.01
CA THR A 11 23.26 -41.62 42.57
C THR A 11 23.72 -43.07 42.41
N PRO A 12 23.58 -43.72 41.23
CA PRO A 12 22.43 -43.79 40.32
C PRO A 12 22.02 -45.27 40.09
N ALA A 13 20.85 -45.52 39.49
CA ALA A 13 20.55 -46.83 38.90
C ALA A 13 21.00 -46.85 37.42
N PRO A 14 21.59 -47.94 36.90
CA PRO A 14 22.08 -47.99 35.54
C PRO A 14 20.90 -48.03 34.56
N VAL A 15 20.86 -47.11 33.61
CA VAL A 15 19.89 -47.12 32.51
C VAL A 15 20.37 -48.14 31.48
N GLU A 16 19.54 -49.14 31.27
CA GLU A 16 19.63 -50.14 30.21
C GLU A 16 19.60 -49.41 28.85
N ILE A 17 20.71 -49.47 28.11
CA ILE A 17 20.82 -48.90 26.77
C ILE A 17 20.06 -49.85 25.84
N VAL A 18 18.78 -49.55 25.59
CA VAL A 18 18.01 -50.21 24.54
C VAL A 18 18.50 -49.72 23.19
N GLU A 19 18.87 -50.69 22.36
CA GLU A 19 19.41 -50.55 21.01
C GLU A 19 18.59 -49.64 20.10
N VAL A 20 19.33 -48.73 19.45
CA VAL A 20 19.30 -48.43 18.02
C VAL A 20 17.94 -48.61 17.35
N HIS A 21 17.15 -47.54 17.34
CA HIS A 21 16.26 -47.29 16.21
C HIS A 21 17.01 -46.41 15.22
N THR A 22 17.42 -47.03 14.13
CA THR A 22 17.88 -46.37 12.91
C THR A 22 16.83 -45.34 12.49
N GLU A 23 17.14 -44.06 12.73
CA GLU A 23 16.38 -42.95 12.19
C GLU A 23 16.40 -43.07 10.67
N VAL A 24 15.25 -43.49 10.12
CA VAL A 24 14.93 -43.36 8.70
C VAL A 24 15.21 -41.91 8.31
N PRO A 25 15.99 -41.62 7.25
CA PRO A 25 16.28 -40.25 6.88
C PRO A 25 14.95 -39.55 6.61
N ALA A 26 14.63 -38.55 7.44
CA ALA A 26 13.43 -37.75 7.29
C ALA A 26 13.43 -37.18 5.86
N LYS A 27 12.50 -37.66 5.03
CA LYS A 27 12.21 -37.06 3.72
C LYS A 27 12.05 -35.57 3.96
N ALA A 28 12.94 -34.75 3.38
CA ALA A 28 12.88 -33.31 3.51
C ALA A 28 11.46 -32.83 3.19
N ALA A 29 10.79 -32.24 4.18
CA ALA A 29 9.42 -31.76 4.02
C ALA A 29 9.39 -30.73 2.88
N LYS A 30 8.45 -30.88 1.95
CA LYS A 30 8.29 -29.92 0.84
C LYS A 30 8.01 -28.53 1.44
N PRO A 31 8.71 -27.47 1.01
CA PRO A 31 8.51 -26.14 1.58
C PRO A 31 7.05 -25.69 1.39
N PRO A 32 6.49 -24.95 2.36
CA PRO A 32 5.14 -24.40 2.26
C PRO A 32 4.94 -23.63 0.94
N PRO A 33 3.81 -23.82 0.22
CA PRO A 33 3.56 -23.17 -1.06
C PRO A 33 3.73 -21.64 -1.05
N VAL A 34 3.38 -20.98 0.06
CA VAL A 34 3.50 -19.52 0.23
C VAL A 34 4.95 -19.01 0.17
N LEU A 35 5.95 -19.83 0.54
CA LEU A 35 7.36 -19.40 0.47
C LEU A 35 7.80 -19.11 -0.96
N LYS A 36 7.22 -19.81 -1.95
CA LYS A 36 7.48 -19.53 -3.36
C LYS A 36 6.99 -18.13 -3.75
N TRP A 37 5.81 -17.75 -3.27
CA TRP A 37 5.21 -16.44 -3.53
C TRP A 37 6.03 -15.30 -2.92
N LEU A 38 6.54 -15.51 -1.70
CA LEU A 38 7.41 -14.52 -1.05
C LEU A 38 8.72 -14.32 -1.81
N ARG A 39 9.39 -15.39 -2.26
CA ARG A 39 10.60 -15.27 -3.09
C ARG A 39 10.35 -14.53 -4.41
N TRP A 40 9.17 -14.75 -5.01
CA TRP A 40 8.79 -13.99 -6.20
C TRP A 40 8.56 -12.52 -5.92
N GLN A 41 7.95 -12.18 -4.79
CA GLN A 41 7.79 -10.79 -4.37
C GLN A 41 9.16 -10.10 -4.19
N GLU A 42 10.13 -10.77 -3.56
CA GLU A 42 11.51 -10.27 -3.43
C GLU A 42 12.19 -10.07 -4.79
N THR A 43 11.97 -11.01 -5.73
CA THR A 43 12.57 -10.91 -7.06
C THR A 43 11.95 -9.77 -7.88
N VAL A 44 10.62 -9.68 -7.90
CA VAL A 44 9.91 -8.66 -8.69
C VAL A 44 10.11 -7.25 -8.14
N SER A 45 10.20 -7.09 -6.81
CA SER A 45 10.38 -5.77 -6.19
C SER A 45 11.72 -5.12 -6.54
N THR A 46 12.70 -5.89 -7.00
CA THR A 46 14.01 -5.39 -7.44
C THR A 46 14.10 -5.20 -8.96
N MET A 47 13.05 -5.53 -9.71
CA MET A 47 13.03 -5.32 -11.16
C MET A 47 12.86 -3.83 -11.49
N ASN A 48 13.63 -3.39 -12.50
CA ASN A 48 13.46 -2.07 -13.09
C ASN A 48 12.37 -2.08 -14.19
N ALA A 49 12.00 -0.89 -14.66
CA ALA A 49 10.91 -0.73 -15.63
C ALA A 49 11.13 -1.49 -16.95
N SER A 50 12.35 -1.50 -17.50
CA SER A 50 12.62 -2.19 -18.78
C SER A 50 12.53 -3.71 -18.63
N GLN A 51 12.97 -4.26 -17.50
CA GLN A 51 12.81 -5.67 -17.17
C GLN A 51 11.33 -6.04 -17.05
N LEU A 52 10.51 -5.21 -16.39
CA LEU A 52 9.08 -5.47 -16.23
C LEU A 52 8.37 -5.51 -17.58
N VAL A 53 8.62 -4.53 -18.45
CA VAL A 53 8.03 -4.49 -19.81
C VAL A 53 8.42 -5.74 -20.59
N THR A 54 9.71 -6.08 -20.61
CA THR A 54 10.22 -7.26 -21.33
C THR A 54 9.55 -8.55 -20.84
N VAL A 55 9.41 -8.71 -19.52
CA VAL A 55 8.78 -9.91 -18.94
C VAL A 55 7.29 -9.94 -19.23
N LEU A 56 6.59 -8.81 -19.11
CA LEU A 56 5.15 -8.70 -19.37
C LEU A 56 4.80 -9.00 -20.83
N GLU A 57 5.58 -8.50 -21.79
CA GLU A 57 5.38 -8.74 -23.23
C GLU A 57 5.66 -10.20 -23.63
N GLY A 58 6.66 -10.82 -23.01
CA GLY A 58 7.03 -12.22 -23.27
C GLY A 58 6.15 -13.25 -22.57
N MET A 59 5.20 -12.83 -21.73
CA MET A 59 4.44 -13.74 -20.89
C MET A 59 3.21 -14.32 -21.62
N ALA A 60 3.09 -15.64 -21.60
CA ALA A 60 1.85 -16.30 -22.00
C ALA A 60 0.72 -16.06 -20.98
N PRO A 61 -0.57 -16.12 -21.38
CA PRO A 61 -1.69 -15.98 -20.48
C PRO A 61 -1.59 -16.90 -19.25
N PRO A 62 -1.84 -16.40 -18.02
CA PRO A 62 -1.67 -17.20 -16.82
C PRO A 62 -2.71 -18.34 -16.74
N GLY A 63 -2.24 -19.58 -16.64
CA GLY A 63 -3.08 -20.78 -16.59
C GLY A 63 -3.32 -21.35 -15.19
N ASN A 64 -2.57 -20.91 -14.17
CA ASN A 64 -2.72 -21.39 -12.80
C ASN A 64 -2.45 -20.30 -11.76
N ALA A 65 -2.85 -20.54 -10.51
CA ALA A 65 -2.75 -19.55 -9.43
C ALA A 65 -1.33 -19.00 -9.20
N ASN A 66 -0.31 -19.83 -9.43
CA ASN A 66 1.09 -19.42 -9.31
C ASN A 66 1.48 -18.42 -10.41
N GLN A 67 1.07 -18.69 -11.66
CA GLN A 67 1.29 -17.77 -12.78
C GLN A 67 0.48 -16.48 -12.60
N TRP A 68 -0.78 -16.59 -12.14
CA TRP A 68 -1.61 -15.43 -11.81
C TRP A 68 -0.95 -14.57 -10.73
N PHE A 69 -0.45 -15.18 -9.65
CA PHE A 69 0.23 -14.44 -8.59
C PHE A 69 1.47 -13.70 -9.11
N TYR A 70 2.31 -14.38 -9.89
CA TYR A 70 3.51 -13.75 -10.48
C TYR A 70 3.15 -12.62 -11.46
N TYR A 71 2.14 -12.82 -12.30
CA TYR A 71 1.64 -11.78 -13.21
C TYR A 71 1.05 -10.57 -12.46
N GLY A 72 0.34 -10.81 -11.36
CA GLY A 72 -0.15 -9.76 -10.47
C GLY A 72 0.98 -8.94 -9.86
N LEU A 73 2.08 -9.58 -9.43
CA LEU A 73 3.25 -8.87 -8.91
C LEU A 73 3.90 -7.95 -9.95
N LEU A 74 4.05 -8.43 -11.20
CA LEU A 74 4.62 -7.63 -12.29
C LEU A 74 3.79 -6.37 -12.55
N ASN A 75 2.47 -6.51 -12.62
CA ASN A 75 1.55 -5.38 -12.78
C ASN A 75 1.53 -4.46 -11.54
N GLN A 76 1.70 -4.99 -10.34
CA GLN A 76 1.80 -4.15 -9.15
C GLN A 76 3.07 -3.30 -9.16
N GLN A 77 4.15 -3.78 -9.79
CA GLN A 77 5.46 -3.12 -9.85
C GLN A 77 5.59 -2.13 -11.02
N SER A 78 4.78 -2.23 -12.08
CA SER A 78 4.87 -1.35 -13.26
C SER A 78 4.46 0.11 -13.01
N ASP A 79 3.99 0.44 -11.81
CA ASP A 79 3.76 1.81 -11.32
C ASP A 79 2.77 2.66 -12.16
N THR A 80 1.84 2.01 -12.84
CA THR A 80 0.75 2.68 -13.58
C THR A 80 -0.61 2.37 -12.97
N TYR A 81 -1.56 3.29 -13.12
CA TYR A 81 -2.93 3.13 -12.63
C TYR A 81 -3.57 1.85 -13.15
N ASP A 82 -3.56 1.65 -14.47
CA ASP A 82 -4.19 0.49 -15.12
C ASP A 82 -3.58 -0.82 -14.63
N SER A 83 -2.26 -0.87 -14.45
CA SER A 83 -1.60 -2.06 -13.93
C SER A 83 -1.94 -2.31 -12.46
N TRP A 84 -2.12 -1.28 -11.63
CA TRP A 84 -2.58 -1.49 -10.25
C TRP A 84 -4.01 -2.01 -10.19
N VAL A 85 -4.89 -1.58 -11.11
CA VAL A 85 -6.25 -2.13 -11.24
C VAL A 85 -6.20 -3.61 -11.60
N ILE A 86 -5.40 -3.97 -12.61
CA ILE A 86 -5.19 -5.36 -13.02
C ILE A 86 -4.64 -6.19 -11.85
N ALA A 87 -3.59 -5.70 -11.17
CA ALA A 87 -2.99 -6.38 -10.03
C ALA A 87 -3.99 -6.60 -8.89
N ARG A 88 -4.77 -5.57 -8.53
CA ARG A 88 -5.84 -5.66 -7.53
C ARG A 88 -6.82 -6.78 -7.87
N ASP A 89 -7.31 -6.82 -9.10
CA ASP A 89 -8.35 -7.78 -9.50
C ASP A 89 -7.82 -9.22 -9.53
N ILE A 90 -6.56 -9.40 -9.93
CA ILE A 90 -5.85 -10.68 -9.83
C ILE A 90 -5.74 -11.12 -8.36
N PHE A 91 -5.27 -10.23 -7.48
CA PHE A 91 -5.09 -10.57 -6.08
C PHE A 91 -6.42 -10.81 -5.37
N ARG A 92 -7.50 -10.10 -5.72
CA ARG A 92 -8.86 -10.41 -5.26
C ARG A 92 -9.29 -11.81 -5.66
N LYS A 93 -9.08 -12.19 -6.93
CA LYS A 93 -9.40 -13.53 -7.42
C LYS A 93 -8.64 -14.61 -6.64
N LEU A 94 -7.35 -14.39 -6.38
CA LEU A 94 -6.53 -15.33 -5.59
C LEU A 94 -6.91 -15.34 -4.11
N HIS A 95 -7.32 -14.20 -3.54
CA HIS A 95 -7.79 -14.12 -2.16
C HIS A 95 -9.05 -14.98 -1.94
N LEU A 96 -9.94 -15.02 -2.93
CA LEU A 96 -11.20 -15.76 -2.89
C LEU A 96 -11.10 -17.21 -3.36
N ASP A 97 -9.93 -17.66 -3.85
CA ASP A 97 -9.75 -19.02 -4.38
C ASP A 97 -9.59 -20.05 -3.26
N GLU A 98 -10.66 -20.80 -2.96
CA GLU A 98 -10.70 -21.85 -1.94
C GLU A 98 -9.73 -23.02 -2.20
N GLY A 99 -9.22 -23.17 -3.43
CA GLY A 99 -8.18 -24.14 -3.77
C GLY A 99 -6.79 -23.77 -3.21
N LEU A 100 -6.62 -22.57 -2.68
CA LEU A 100 -5.37 -22.10 -2.10
C LEU A 100 -5.31 -22.28 -0.59
N THR A 101 -4.07 -22.37 -0.07
CA THR A 101 -3.86 -22.40 1.38
C THR A 101 -4.27 -21.07 2.02
N ASN A 102 -4.69 -21.11 3.29
CA ASN A 102 -5.05 -19.90 4.04
C ASN A 102 -3.97 -18.81 3.99
N ARG A 103 -2.69 -19.20 4.09
CA ARG A 103 -1.57 -18.23 4.03
C ARG A 103 -1.43 -17.58 2.65
N GLN A 104 -1.68 -18.32 1.57
CA GLN A 104 -1.67 -17.76 0.21
C GLN A 104 -2.83 -16.78 0.02
N ARG A 105 -4.05 -17.16 0.45
CA ARG A 105 -5.21 -16.27 0.39
C ARG A 105 -4.99 -14.99 1.20
N GLN A 106 -4.42 -15.10 2.40
CA GLN A 106 -4.07 -13.94 3.23
C GLN A 106 -3.04 -13.02 2.55
N LEU A 107 -1.98 -13.58 1.97
CA LEU A 107 -0.99 -12.79 1.24
C LEU A 107 -1.62 -12.08 0.03
N ALA A 108 -2.46 -12.78 -0.73
CA ALA A 108 -3.20 -12.17 -1.84
C ALA A 108 -4.12 -11.04 -1.36
N GLY A 109 -4.85 -11.22 -0.25
CA GLY A 109 -5.70 -10.18 0.32
C GLY A 109 -4.94 -8.93 0.76
N LEU A 110 -3.75 -9.11 1.37
CA LEU A 110 -2.88 -7.97 1.71
C LEU A 110 -2.44 -7.19 0.48
N LEU A 111 -2.06 -7.89 -0.60
CA LEU A 111 -1.65 -7.26 -1.85
C LEU A 111 -2.83 -6.59 -2.56
N GLU A 112 -4.04 -7.18 -2.52
CA GLU A 112 -5.26 -6.52 -3.00
C GLU A 112 -5.47 -5.18 -2.30
N MET A 113 -5.45 -5.17 -0.96
CA MET A 113 -5.64 -3.95 -0.16
C MET A 113 -4.59 -2.89 -0.47
N TYR A 114 -3.33 -3.31 -0.64
CA TYR A 114 -2.24 -2.40 -1.00
C TYR A 114 -2.48 -1.74 -2.36
N ASN A 115 -2.88 -2.49 -3.39
CA ASN A 115 -3.22 -1.92 -4.69
C ASN A 115 -4.43 -0.99 -4.62
N GLN A 116 -5.47 -1.37 -3.86
CA GLN A 116 -6.64 -0.50 -3.66
C GLN A 116 -6.28 0.83 -2.98
N SER A 117 -5.36 0.81 -2.02
CA SER A 117 -4.85 2.03 -1.36
C SER A 117 -4.19 2.99 -2.37
N ARG A 118 -3.34 2.46 -3.26
CA ARG A 118 -2.68 3.28 -4.31
C ARG A 118 -3.69 3.90 -5.28
N ILE A 119 -4.67 3.10 -5.72
CA ILE A 119 -5.76 3.57 -6.58
C ILE A 119 -6.54 4.72 -5.91
N ASN A 120 -6.90 4.56 -4.63
CA ASN A 120 -7.62 5.58 -3.87
C ASN A 120 -6.77 6.86 -3.69
N SER A 121 -5.46 6.71 -3.48
CA SER A 121 -4.56 7.85 -3.30
C SER A 121 -4.51 8.75 -4.53
N ILE A 122 -4.51 8.17 -5.75
CA ILE A 122 -4.55 8.97 -6.99
C ILE A 122 -5.85 9.75 -7.08
N HIS A 123 -6.99 9.09 -6.86
CA HIS A 123 -8.29 9.74 -6.88
C HIS A 123 -8.37 10.89 -5.87
N GLY A 124 -7.88 10.68 -4.64
CA GLY A 124 -7.83 11.74 -3.63
C GLY A 124 -6.94 12.92 -4.03
N GLN A 125 -5.83 12.67 -4.72
CA GLN A 125 -4.95 13.74 -5.21
C GLN A 125 -5.63 14.59 -6.30
N GLU A 126 -6.37 13.97 -7.21
CA GLU A 126 -7.12 14.65 -8.26
C GLU A 126 -8.22 15.54 -7.67
N GLU A 127 -8.98 15.02 -6.70
CA GLU A 127 -10.00 15.78 -5.97
C GLU A 127 -9.41 16.99 -5.24
N LEU A 128 -8.29 16.79 -4.54
CA LEU A 128 -7.59 17.86 -3.84
C LEU A 128 -7.08 18.93 -4.79
N LYS A 129 -6.53 18.53 -5.95
CA LYS A 129 -6.07 19.47 -6.97
C LYS A 129 -7.24 20.31 -7.51
N LYS A 130 -8.35 19.66 -7.88
CA LYS A 130 -9.56 20.35 -8.34
C LYS A 130 -10.05 21.36 -7.29
N ARG A 131 -10.07 20.95 -6.02
CA ARG A 131 -10.51 21.83 -4.93
C ARG A 131 -9.57 23.02 -4.73
N ASN A 132 -8.27 22.81 -4.88
CA ASN A 132 -7.29 23.89 -4.80
C ASN A 132 -7.51 24.91 -5.93
N ASP A 133 -7.70 24.43 -7.17
CA ASP A 133 -7.96 25.28 -8.33
C ASP A 133 -9.26 26.10 -8.16
N GLU A 134 -10.33 25.49 -7.65
CA GLU A 134 -11.58 26.18 -7.30
C GLU A 134 -11.37 27.29 -6.26
N LEU A 135 -10.61 27.01 -5.19
CA LEU A 135 -10.34 27.98 -4.13
C LEU A 135 -9.45 29.13 -4.63
N GLN A 136 -8.46 28.85 -5.49
CA GLN A 136 -7.64 29.89 -6.10
C GLN A 136 -8.48 30.83 -6.97
N GLN A 137 -9.40 30.30 -7.76
CA GLN A 137 -10.32 31.13 -8.55
C GLN A 137 -11.20 32.02 -7.67
N GLN A 138 -11.73 31.48 -6.57
CA GLN A 138 -12.52 32.26 -5.61
C GLN A 138 -11.69 33.37 -4.96
N LEU A 139 -10.43 33.09 -4.60
CA LEU A 139 -9.53 34.10 -4.04
C LEU A 139 -9.29 35.26 -5.01
N VAL A 140 -9.03 34.95 -6.29
CA VAL A 140 -8.87 35.99 -7.32
C VAL A 140 -10.14 36.83 -7.47
N GLN A 141 -11.31 36.20 -7.55
CA GLN A 141 -12.58 36.92 -7.65
C GLN A 141 -12.83 37.83 -6.44
N LEU A 142 -12.56 37.36 -5.22
CA LEU A 142 -12.72 38.16 -4.01
C LEU A 142 -11.72 39.31 -3.95
N GLN A 143 -10.49 39.12 -4.43
CA GLN A 143 -9.49 40.19 -4.53
C GLN A 143 -9.94 41.28 -5.53
N GLU A 144 -10.46 40.90 -6.69
CA GLU A 144 -11.01 41.83 -7.66
C GLU A 144 -12.22 42.61 -7.11
N GLN A 145 -13.11 41.91 -6.40
CA GLN A 145 -14.27 42.56 -5.75
C GLN A 145 -13.84 43.54 -4.66
N ASN A 146 -12.86 43.18 -3.83
CA ASN A 146 -12.33 44.09 -2.82
C ASN A 146 -11.68 45.32 -3.46
N LEU A 147 -10.87 45.14 -4.50
CA LEU A 147 -10.27 46.27 -5.23
C LEU A 147 -11.34 47.20 -5.80
N LEU A 148 -12.41 46.64 -6.38
CA LEU A 148 -13.52 47.44 -6.89
C LEU A 148 -14.26 48.19 -5.77
N LEU A 149 -14.45 47.56 -4.61
CA LEU A 149 -15.07 48.21 -3.45
C LEU A 149 -14.20 49.35 -2.91
N GLU A 150 -12.89 49.15 -2.80
CA GLU A 150 -11.93 50.18 -2.41
C GLU A 150 -11.99 51.38 -3.37
N GLN A 151 -11.99 51.13 -4.68
CA GLN A 151 -12.14 52.19 -5.69
C GLN A 151 -13.46 52.96 -5.55
N LYS A 152 -14.57 52.25 -5.28
CA LYS A 152 -15.89 52.88 -5.07
C LYS A 152 -15.91 53.74 -3.80
N ILE A 153 -15.32 53.25 -2.70
CA ILE A 153 -15.22 54.00 -1.44
C ILE A 153 -14.43 55.28 -1.66
N GLN A 154 -13.30 55.20 -2.35
CA GLN A 154 -12.49 56.38 -2.67
C GLN A 154 -13.29 57.40 -3.50
N ALA A 155 -13.98 56.94 -4.56
CA ALA A 155 -14.78 57.84 -5.40
C ALA A 155 -15.91 58.54 -4.63
N ILE A 156 -16.58 57.84 -3.70
CA ILE A 156 -17.60 58.44 -2.83
C ILE A 156 -16.97 59.47 -1.90
N THR A 157 -15.83 59.16 -1.30
CA THR A 157 -15.10 60.05 -0.40
C THR A 157 -14.68 61.34 -1.11
N ASP A 158 -14.19 61.23 -2.34
CA ASP A 158 -13.80 62.39 -3.16
C ASP A 158 -15.01 63.25 -3.53
N LEU A 159 -16.16 62.63 -3.83
CA LEU A 159 -17.42 63.33 -4.09
C LEU A 159 -17.91 64.07 -2.84
N GLU A 160 -17.89 63.44 -1.67
CA GLU A 160 -18.27 64.06 -0.40
C GLU A 160 -17.39 65.27 -0.08
N SER A 161 -16.07 65.15 -0.27
CA SER A 161 -15.15 66.27 -0.10
C SER A 161 -15.44 67.43 -1.05
N THR A 162 -15.73 67.13 -2.32
CA THR A 162 -16.08 68.14 -3.34
C THR A 162 -17.42 68.82 -3.03
N ILE A 163 -18.40 68.09 -2.50
CA ILE A 163 -19.70 68.65 -2.10
C ILE A 163 -19.54 69.54 -0.86
N SER A 164 -18.78 69.09 0.14
CA SER A 164 -18.55 69.83 1.38
C SER A 164 -17.89 71.18 1.10
N THR A 165 -16.85 71.20 0.26
CA THR A 165 -16.16 72.44 -0.14
C THR A 165 -17.07 73.42 -0.89
N ARG A 166 -17.94 72.94 -1.79
CA ARG A 166 -18.94 73.78 -2.46
C ARG A 166 -20.03 74.33 -1.56
N SER A 167 -20.32 73.68 -0.43
CA SER A 167 -21.34 74.15 0.52
C SER A 167 -20.82 75.19 1.52
N GLU A 168 -19.50 75.33 1.63
CA GLU A 168 -18.83 76.32 2.50
C GLU A 168 -18.51 77.63 1.76
N GLU A 169 -18.60 77.66 0.42
CA GLU A 169 -18.54 78.85 -0.44
C GLU A 169 -19.93 79.50 -0.62
#